data_AF-A0A1A8SLF8-F1
#
_entry.id   AF-A0A1A8SLF8-F1
#
_cell.length_a   1.000
_cell.length_b   1.000
_cell.length_c   1.000
_cell.angle_alpha   90.00
_cell.angle_beta   90.00
_cell.angle_gamma   90.00
#
_symmetry.space_group_name_H-M   'P 1'
#
loop_
_entity.id
_entity.type
_entity.pdbx_description
1 polymer ?
#
loop_
_entity_poly.entity_id
_entity_poly.type
_entity_poly.pdbx_seq_one_letter_code
_entity_poly.pdbx_strand_id
1 'polypeptide(L)'
;ISGEARSILQNKMIIGINQDVLGFQGRRILKEKSGIEVFWRPLSNNASALVFFSRRTDMPYRYKTSLSKLNYTADSYKVTDVFTGKTDILKDSTDFVVSVNPTGVVMWYISAAGKLRFHHLSRDGKLHGPAYAAKENAIPPVFL
;
A
#
# COMPACT_ATOMS: atom_id res chain seq x y z
N ILE A 1 -17.57 12.25 -18.18
CA ILE A 1 -16.83 11.95 -16.92
C ILE A 1 -16.72 13.26 -16.14
N SER A 2 -17.09 13.29 -14.86
CA SER A 2 -16.93 14.49 -14.03
C SER A 2 -15.45 14.82 -13.80
N GLY A 3 -15.12 16.08 -13.47
CA GLY A 3 -13.75 16.46 -13.14
C GLY A 3 -13.16 15.62 -11.99
N GLU A 4 -13.99 15.29 -11.00
CA GLU A 4 -13.63 14.44 -9.86
C GLU A 4 -13.36 12.99 -10.26
N ALA A 5 -14.22 12.37 -11.08
CA ALA A 5 -13.97 11.02 -11.56
C ALA A 5 -12.68 10.96 -12.41
N ARG A 6 -12.43 11.99 -13.21
CA ARG A 6 -11.20 12.11 -14.00
C ARG A 6 -9.97 12.24 -13.11
N SER A 7 -10.02 13.03 -12.03
CA SER A 7 -8.87 13.20 -11.13
C SER A 7 -8.51 11.90 -10.40
N ILE A 8 -9.51 11.10 -10.01
CA ILE A 8 -9.30 9.78 -9.43
C ILE A 8 -8.66 8.83 -10.46
N LEU A 9 -9.22 8.74 -11.67
CA LEU A 9 -8.72 7.85 -12.72
C LEU A 9 -7.33 8.22 -13.23
N GLN A 10 -6.97 9.52 -13.19
CA GLN A 10 -5.68 10.04 -13.67
C GLN A 10 -4.65 10.23 -12.54
N ASN A 11 -4.96 9.81 -11.30
CA ASN A 11 -4.04 9.92 -10.17
C ASN A 11 -2.78 9.08 -10.44
N LYS A 12 -1.64 9.77 -10.57
CA LYS A 12 -0.36 9.16 -10.93
C LYS A 12 0.17 8.17 -9.90
N MET A 13 -0.09 8.39 -8.60
CA MET A 13 0.29 7.44 -7.56
C MET A 13 -0.55 6.16 -7.63
N ILE A 14 -1.88 6.28 -7.85
CA ILE A 14 -2.74 5.10 -8.05
C ILE A 14 -2.29 4.31 -9.28
N ILE A 15 -2.03 4.99 -10.39
CA ILE A 15 -1.54 4.37 -11.62
C ILE A 15 -0.20 3.68 -11.39
N GLY A 16 0.75 4.34 -10.71
CA GLY A 16 2.06 3.77 -10.40
C GLY A 16 1.96 2.52 -9.53
N ILE A 17 1.10 2.53 -8.50
CA ILE A 17 0.83 1.35 -7.68
C ILE A 17 0.19 0.23 -8.52
N ASN A 18 -0.77 0.57 -9.38
CA ASN A 18 -1.44 -0.39 -10.24
C ASN A 18 -0.43 -1.09 -11.17
N GLN A 19 0.44 -0.30 -11.80
CA GLN A 19 1.44 -0.71 -12.81
C GLN A 19 2.79 -1.10 -12.21
N ASP A 20 2.87 -1.41 -10.92
CA ASP A 20 4.12 -1.81 -10.29
C ASP A 20 4.73 -3.05 -10.96
N VAL A 21 6.04 -2.98 -11.22
CA VAL A 21 6.80 -3.96 -12.02
C VAL A 21 6.84 -5.37 -11.42
N LEU A 22 6.63 -5.52 -10.11
CA LEU A 22 6.59 -6.85 -9.50
C LEU A 22 5.34 -7.63 -9.92
N GLY A 23 4.27 -6.94 -10.34
CA GLY A 23 3.02 -7.58 -10.77
C GLY A 23 2.30 -8.36 -9.67
N PHE A 24 2.73 -8.27 -8.41
CA PHE A 24 2.12 -9.01 -7.31
C PHE A 24 0.75 -8.44 -6.94
N GLN A 25 -0.22 -9.34 -6.81
CA GLN A 25 -1.57 -9.01 -6.39
C GLN A 25 -1.60 -8.70 -4.88
N GLY A 26 -2.38 -7.68 -4.52
CA GLY A 26 -2.68 -7.37 -3.11
C GLY A 26 -3.64 -8.38 -2.49
N ARG A 27 -3.61 -8.48 -1.16
CA ARG A 27 -4.49 -9.35 -0.37
C ARG A 27 -5.06 -8.62 0.84
N ARG A 28 -6.20 -9.08 1.33
CA ARG A 28 -6.72 -8.64 2.63
C ARG A 28 -5.89 -9.25 3.74
N ILE A 29 -5.37 -8.42 4.63
CA ILE A 29 -4.56 -8.84 5.78
C ILE A 29 -5.34 -8.79 7.10
N LEU A 30 -6.37 -7.94 7.20
CA LEU A 30 -7.24 -7.87 8.38
C LEU A 30 -8.71 -7.69 8.00
N LYS A 31 -9.58 -8.22 8.86
CA LYS A 31 -11.03 -7.99 8.86
C LYS A 31 -11.47 -7.78 10.31
N GLU A 32 -11.73 -6.55 10.67
CA GLU A 32 -12.08 -6.15 12.03
C GLU A 32 -13.59 -6.28 12.28
N LYS A 33 -13.97 -6.56 13.53
CA LYS A 33 -15.38 -6.55 13.96
C LYS A 33 -16.02 -5.17 13.81
N SER A 34 -15.21 -4.11 13.81
CA SER A 34 -15.67 -2.72 13.58
C SER A 34 -16.15 -2.46 12.14
N GLY A 35 -15.98 -3.42 11.23
CA GLY A 35 -16.31 -3.27 9.80
C GLY A 35 -15.18 -2.64 8.99
N ILE A 36 -13.97 -2.52 9.54
CA ILE A 36 -12.78 -2.09 8.80
C ILE A 36 -12.06 -3.30 8.24
N GLU A 37 -11.76 -3.27 6.95
CA GLU A 37 -10.90 -4.24 6.27
C GLU A 37 -9.59 -3.57 5.86
N VAL A 38 -8.48 -4.27 6.04
CA VAL A 38 -7.16 -3.76 5.64
C VAL A 38 -6.61 -4.64 4.53
N PHE A 39 -6.29 -4.03 3.39
CA PHE A 39 -5.65 -4.68 2.26
C PHE A 39 -4.22 -4.19 2.12
N TRP A 40 -3.36 -5.10 1.68
CA TRP A 40 -1.94 -4.85 1.51
C TRP A 40 -1.45 -5.44 0.20
N ARG A 41 -0.63 -4.68 -0.51
CA ARG A 41 0.03 -5.11 -1.75
C ARG A 41 1.53 -4.80 -1.65
N PRO A 42 2.42 -5.78 -1.83
CA PRO A 42 3.85 -5.50 -1.98
C PRO A 42 4.11 -4.80 -3.31
N LEU A 43 5.02 -3.84 -3.30
CA LEU A 43 5.47 -3.11 -4.47
C LEU A 43 7.00 -3.20 -4.60
N SER A 44 7.53 -2.76 -5.73
CA SER A 44 8.97 -2.61 -5.95
C SER A 44 9.61 -1.65 -4.93
N ASN A 45 10.95 -1.68 -4.84
CA ASN A 45 11.74 -0.73 -4.06
C ASN A 45 11.42 -0.66 -2.55
N ASN A 46 11.18 -1.82 -1.91
CA ASN A 46 10.81 -1.89 -0.49
C ASN A 46 9.62 -0.98 -0.14
N ALA A 47 8.61 -1.00 -1.01
CA ALA A 47 7.36 -0.30 -0.79
C ALA A 47 6.17 -1.26 -0.75
N SER A 48 5.05 -0.72 -0.30
CA SER A 48 3.76 -1.41 -0.32
C SER A 48 2.61 -0.42 -0.38
N ALA A 49 1.50 -0.83 -0.96
CA ALA A 49 0.24 -0.13 -0.83
C ALA A 49 -0.56 -0.73 0.33
N LEU A 50 -1.12 0.14 1.17
CA LEU A 50 -1.99 -0.21 2.28
C LEU A 50 -3.33 0.49 2.10
N VAL A 51 -4.43 -0.25 2.14
CA VAL A 51 -5.78 0.29 1.96
C VAL A 51 -6.62 -0.05 3.19
N PHE A 52 -7.16 0.98 3.83
CA PHE A 52 -8.16 0.88 4.87
C PHE A 52 -9.54 1.07 4.24
N PHE A 53 -10.35 0.03 4.21
CA PHE A 53 -11.67 0.04 3.60
C PHE A 53 -12.76 -0.10 4.66
N SER A 54 -13.73 0.81 4.65
CA SER A 54 -14.88 0.74 5.55
C SER A 54 -16.04 -0.01 4.89
N ARG A 55 -16.45 -1.12 5.50
CA ARG A 55 -17.72 -1.82 5.21
C ARG A 55 -18.90 -1.24 5.98
N ARG A 56 -18.68 -0.18 6.76
CA ARG A 56 -19.73 0.51 7.52
C ARG A 56 -20.57 1.38 6.61
N THR A 57 -21.80 1.67 7.04
CA THR A 57 -22.78 2.51 6.33
C THR A 57 -23.29 3.68 7.18
N ASP A 58 -22.67 3.94 8.33
CA ASP A 58 -23.12 4.93 9.32
C ASP A 58 -22.33 6.24 9.26
N MET A 59 -21.23 6.37 10.01
CA MET A 59 -20.44 7.59 10.15
C MET A 59 -18.94 7.31 9.97
N PRO A 60 -18.12 8.35 9.71
CA PRO A 60 -16.67 8.18 9.61
C PRO A 60 -16.11 7.49 10.86
N TYR A 61 -15.30 6.45 10.63
CA TYR A 61 -14.74 5.63 11.69
C TYR A 61 -13.26 5.92 11.89
N ARG A 62 -12.87 6.18 13.14
CA ARG A 62 -11.48 6.42 13.54
C ARG A 62 -10.81 5.10 13.85
N TYR A 63 -10.16 4.50 12.86
CA TYR A 63 -9.40 3.27 13.02
C TYR A 63 -8.02 3.56 13.62
N LYS A 64 -7.82 3.15 14.88
CA LYS A 64 -6.53 3.29 15.58
C LYS A 64 -5.71 2.01 15.43
N THR A 65 -4.51 2.11 14.88
CA THR A 65 -3.59 0.97 14.73
C THR A 65 -2.13 1.44 14.69
N SER A 66 -1.19 0.52 14.47
CA SER A 66 0.24 0.81 14.24
C SER A 66 0.74 -0.05 13.08
N LEU A 67 1.88 0.32 12.48
CA LEU A 67 2.45 -0.48 11.39
C LEU A 67 2.95 -1.85 11.90
N SER A 68 3.43 -1.92 13.14
CA SER A 68 3.84 -3.18 13.78
C SER A 68 2.68 -4.17 13.91
N LYS A 69 1.47 -3.71 14.26
CA LYS A 69 0.24 -4.53 14.28
C LYS A 69 -0.15 -5.04 12.88
N LEU A 70 0.36 -4.40 11.83
CA LEU A 70 0.17 -4.78 10.43
C LEU A 70 1.37 -5.58 9.87
N ASN A 71 2.26 -6.09 10.73
CA ASN A 71 3.45 -6.88 10.39
C ASN A 71 4.54 -6.16 9.59
N TYR A 72 4.63 -4.83 9.74
CA TYR A 72 5.79 -4.05 9.31
C TYR A 72 6.88 -4.10 10.39
N THR A 73 8.15 -4.26 10.00
CA THR A 73 9.26 -4.53 10.95
C THR A 73 10.49 -3.64 10.83
N ALA A 74 10.59 -2.78 9.82
CA ALA A 74 11.64 -1.75 9.74
C ALA A 74 11.37 -0.61 10.72
N ASP A 75 12.44 0.08 11.12
CA ASP A 75 12.39 1.11 12.17
C ASP A 75 11.59 2.36 11.78
N SER A 76 11.57 2.70 10.49
CA SER A 76 10.97 3.93 9.99
C SER A 76 10.43 3.77 8.57
N TYR A 77 9.27 4.38 8.34
CA TYR A 77 8.55 4.37 7.09
C TYR A 77 8.17 5.77 6.68
N LYS A 78 8.39 6.08 5.40
CA LYS A 78 7.71 7.18 4.75
C LYS A 78 6.33 6.71 4.31
N VAL A 79 5.30 7.36 4.82
CA VAL A 79 3.90 7.09 4.50
C VAL A 79 3.34 8.28 3.73
N THR A 80 2.81 8.03 2.53
CA THR A 80 2.17 9.06 1.70
C THR A 80 0.72 8.66 1.44
N ASP A 81 -0.22 9.55 1.77
CA ASP A 81 -1.62 9.39 1.40
C ASP A 81 -1.79 9.59 -0.11
N VAL A 82 -2.37 8.60 -0.77
CA VAL A 82 -2.41 8.51 -2.24
C VAL A 82 -3.38 9.52 -2.85
N PHE A 83 -4.40 9.97 -2.12
CA PHE A 83 -5.38 10.92 -2.63
C PHE A 83 -4.98 12.38 -2.33
N THR A 84 -4.37 12.63 -1.18
CA THR A 84 -4.02 13.99 -0.73
C THR A 84 -2.56 14.37 -0.97
N GLY A 85 -1.68 13.39 -1.22
CA GLY A 85 -0.24 13.59 -1.37
C GLY A 85 0.49 13.93 -0.06
N LYS A 86 -0.23 14.04 1.07
CA LYS A 86 0.36 14.32 2.37
C LYS A 86 1.27 13.18 2.77
N THR A 87 2.45 13.53 3.27
CA THR A 87 3.49 12.58 3.64
C THR A 87 3.86 12.76 5.10
N ASP A 88 4.11 11.65 5.78
CA ASP A 88 4.60 11.60 7.15
C ASP A 88 5.68 10.52 7.30
N ILE A 89 6.44 10.57 8.40
CA ILE A 89 7.42 9.56 8.77
C ILE A 89 6.95 8.88 10.06
N LEU A 90 6.67 7.58 9.99
CA LEU A 90 6.18 6.79 11.12
C LEU A 90 7.17 5.68 11.48
N LYS A 91 7.40 5.48 12.78
CA LYS A 91 8.01 4.23 13.26
C LYS A 91 6.98 3.10 13.23
N ASP A 92 7.44 1.87 13.23
CA ASP A 92 6.57 0.69 13.26
C ASP A 92 5.62 0.68 14.48
N SER A 93 6.18 1.03 15.63
CA SER A 93 5.54 1.05 16.96
C SER A 93 4.66 2.27 17.22
N THR A 94 4.70 3.30 16.36
CA THR A 94 3.88 4.50 16.52
C THR A 94 2.42 4.19 16.23
N ASP A 95 1.55 4.40 17.22
CA ASP A 95 0.10 4.38 17.02
C ASP A 95 -0.32 5.58 16.16
N PHE A 96 -1.16 5.33 15.16
CA PHE A 96 -1.80 6.35 14.33
C PHE A 96 -3.31 6.12 14.24
N VAL A 97 -4.03 7.14 13.79
CA VAL A 97 -5.49 7.08 13.59
C VAL A 97 -5.82 7.45 12.15
N VAL A 98 -6.52 6.55 11.47
CA VAL A 98 -7.05 6.78 10.13
C VAL A 98 -8.56 7.00 10.22
N SER A 99 -9.05 8.13 9.73
CA SER A 99 -10.49 8.40 9.64
C SER A 99 -11.01 7.92 8.29
N VAL A 100 -11.81 6.85 8.29
CA VAL A 100 -12.34 6.23 7.06
C VAL A 100 -13.84 6.48 6.97
N ASN A 101 -14.29 7.12 5.89
CA ASN A 101 -15.71 7.36 5.64
C ASN A 101 -16.47 6.05 5.38
N PRO A 102 -17.80 5.98 5.67
CA PRO A 102 -18.62 4.83 5.34
C PRO A 102 -18.52 4.47 3.85
N THR A 103 -18.42 3.18 3.53
CA THR A 103 -18.20 2.65 2.16
C THR A 103 -16.95 3.19 1.42
N GLY A 104 -16.13 4.00 2.08
CA GLY A 104 -14.98 4.67 1.50
C GLY A 104 -13.66 3.99 1.85
N VAL A 105 -12.59 4.54 1.29
CA VAL A 105 -11.22 4.06 1.48
C VAL A 105 -10.28 5.19 1.89
N VAL A 106 -9.26 4.83 2.67
CA VAL A 106 -8.01 5.59 2.76
C VAL A 106 -6.90 4.69 2.22
N MET A 107 -6.07 5.22 1.33
CA MET A 107 -5.01 4.47 0.67
C MET A 107 -3.66 5.15 0.90
N TRP A 108 -2.70 4.38 1.39
CA TRP A 108 -1.35 4.82 1.66
C TRP A 108 -0.35 4.09 0.77
N TYR A 109 0.63 4.84 0.28
CA TYR A 109 1.89 4.32 -0.23
C TYR A 109 2.92 4.37 0.91
N ILE A 110 3.51 3.23 1.24
CA ILE A 110 4.44 3.10 2.36
C ILE A 110 5.77 2.60 1.82
N SER A 111 6.86 3.31 2.09
CA SER A 111 8.22 2.90 1.71
C SER A 111 9.16 2.95 2.91
N ALA A 112 9.98 1.93 3.07
CA ALA A 112 11.04 1.90 4.08
C ALA A 112 12.36 2.43 3.50
N ALA A 113 13.17 3.10 4.32
CA ALA A 113 14.55 3.44 3.96
C ALA A 113 15.48 2.19 3.94
N GLY A 114 15.06 1.08 4.57
CA GLY A 114 15.76 -0.22 4.59
C GLY A 114 14.94 -1.35 3.95
N LYS A 115 15.47 -2.59 3.93
CA LYS A 115 14.74 -3.75 3.40
C LYS A 115 13.45 -4.00 4.19
N LEU A 116 12.31 -3.97 3.50
CA LEU A 116 11.03 -4.43 4.06
C LEU A 116 11.11 -5.94 4.30
N ARG A 117 10.99 -6.38 5.56
CA ARG A 117 10.80 -7.80 5.91
C ARG A 117 9.35 -8.03 6.31
N PHE A 118 8.54 -8.48 5.37
CA PHE A 118 7.15 -8.84 5.65
C PHE A 118 7.07 -10.35 5.95
N HIS A 119 6.77 -10.72 7.21
CA HIS A 119 6.79 -12.13 7.65
C HIS A 119 5.61 -12.99 7.16
N HIS A 120 4.69 -12.43 6.39
CA HIS A 120 3.48 -13.13 5.96
C HIS A 120 3.66 -13.90 4.62
N LEU A 121 4.91 -14.21 4.26
CA LEU A 121 5.31 -14.83 2.99
C LEU A 121 5.93 -16.23 3.14
N SER A 122 5.61 -16.94 4.23
CA SER A 122 5.99 -18.35 4.37
C SER A 122 4.78 -19.21 4.72
N ARG A 123 4.07 -19.65 3.68
CA ARG A 123 3.34 -20.92 3.66
C ARG A 123 3.36 -21.36 2.19
N ASP A 124 4.19 -22.36 1.91
CA ASP A 124 4.59 -22.88 0.59
C ASP A 124 5.70 -22.12 -0.15
N GLY A 125 6.93 -22.57 0.10
CA GLY A 125 8.14 -22.17 -0.62
C GLY A 125 8.17 -22.63 -2.07
N LYS A 126 7.36 -22.02 -2.94
CA LYS A 126 7.51 -22.08 -4.39
C LYS A 126 7.25 -20.71 -5.01
N LEU A 127 8.34 -20.04 -5.38
CA LEU A 127 8.31 -18.94 -6.35
C LEU A 127 8.10 -19.55 -7.75
N HIS A 128 6.90 -19.43 -8.30
CA HIS A 128 6.70 -19.49 -9.75
C HIS A 128 6.20 -18.13 -10.22
N GLY A 129 7.14 -17.32 -10.71
CA GLY A 129 6.94 -16.05 -11.39
C GLY A 129 8.22 -15.73 -12.17
N PRO A 130 8.12 -15.13 -13.36
CA PRO A 130 9.20 -15.17 -14.34
C PRO A 130 10.43 -14.43 -13.83
N ALA A 131 11.59 -15.06 -14.00
CA ALA A 131 12.88 -14.53 -13.64
C ALA A 131 13.20 -13.29 -14.48
N TYR A 132 12.88 -12.11 -13.97
CA TYR A 132 13.57 -10.88 -14.35
C TYR A 132 14.48 -10.50 -13.21
N ALA A 133 15.66 -11.14 -13.20
CA ALA A 133 16.80 -10.66 -12.46
C ALA A 133 17.10 -9.24 -12.97
N ALA A 134 16.93 -8.25 -12.11
CA ALA A 134 17.39 -6.89 -12.37
C ALA A 134 18.91 -6.93 -12.56
N LYS A 135 19.36 -6.91 -13.81
CA LYS A 135 20.74 -6.53 -14.14
C LYS A 135 20.80 -5.01 -14.08
N GLU A 136 21.70 -4.52 -13.22
CA GLU A 136 22.17 -3.14 -13.23
C GLU A 136 22.57 -2.71 -14.65
N ASN A 137 22.24 -1.46 -14.98
CA ASN A 137 22.78 -0.68 -16.10
C ASN A 137 22.45 -1.19 -17.52
N ALA A 138 21.26 -0.83 -18.01
CA ALA A 138 21.01 -0.72 -19.45
C ALA A 138 20.05 0.44 -19.77
N ILE A 139 20.51 1.34 -20.65
CA ILE A 139 19.77 2.47 -21.22
C ILE A 139 18.56 1.94 -22.01
N PRO A 140 17.33 2.46 -21.82
CA PRO A 140 16.18 1.96 -22.57
C PRO A 140 16.22 2.45 -24.04
N PRO A 141 15.90 1.60 -25.03
CA PRO A 141 15.82 2.03 -26.42
C PRO A 141 14.54 2.84 -26.66
N VAL A 142 14.72 3.92 -27.42
CA VAL A 142 13.66 4.78 -27.95
C VAL A 142 12.89 4.00 -29.00
N PHE A 143 11.56 3.96 -28.89
CA PHE A 143 10.68 3.42 -29.93
C PHE A 143 10.30 4.55 -30.91
N LEU A 144 10.57 4.29 -32.19
CA LEU A 144 10.03 4.97 -33.37
C LEU A 144 8.71 4.29 -33.76
#